data_AF-A0A8W8NI67-F1
#
_entry.id   AF-A0A8W8NI67-F1
#
_cell.length_a   1.000
_cell.length_b   1.000
_cell.length_c   1.000
_cell.angle_alpha   90.00
_cell.angle_beta   90.00
_cell.angle_gamma   90.00
#
_symmetry.space_group_name_H-M   'P 1'
#
loop_
_entity.id
_entity.type
_entity.pdbx_description
1 polymer ?
#
loop_
_entity_poly.entity_id
_entity_poly.type
_entity_poly.pdbx_seq_one_letter_code
_entity_poly.pdbx_strand_id
1 'polypeptide(L)'
;KMGLPRDLAQKLAAQTLLGAAKMVLESGKHPGQLKDEVCSPGGTTIAAIHKLEETGFRSSLITAVETATNRAKELGVIESQKQQTVLLREQPNVESSSSQPLRVTQ
;
A
#
# COMPACT_ATOMS: atom_id res chain seq x y z
N LYS A 1 16.61 22.71 -3.26
CA LYS A 1 17.70 22.66 -2.25
C LYS A 1 19.07 22.96 -2.87
N MET A 2 19.44 22.32 -4.00
CA MET A 2 20.77 22.49 -4.63
C MET A 2 20.80 23.47 -5.82
N GLY A 3 19.86 24.42 -5.91
CA GLY A 3 19.88 25.48 -6.93
C GLY A 3 19.13 25.23 -8.25
N LEU A 4 18.59 24.03 -8.49
CA LEU A 4 17.77 23.77 -9.69
C LEU A 4 16.37 24.41 -9.60
N PRO A 5 15.84 24.97 -10.72
CA PRO A 5 14.44 25.37 -10.83
C PRO A 5 13.51 24.19 -10.52
N ARG A 6 12.39 24.46 -9.84
CA ARG A 6 11.46 23.43 -9.34
C ARG A 6 10.98 22.49 -10.44
N ASP A 7 10.52 23.05 -11.56
CA ASP A 7 9.95 22.28 -12.67
C ASP A 7 10.99 21.37 -13.32
N LEU A 8 12.22 21.87 -13.48
CA LEU A 8 13.32 21.08 -14.03
C LEU A 8 13.72 19.95 -13.07
N ALA A 9 13.85 20.25 -11.77
CA ALA A 9 14.19 19.26 -10.77
C ALA A 9 13.15 18.12 -10.72
N GLN A 10 11.86 18.45 -10.84
CA GLN A 10 10.79 17.46 -10.89
C GLN A 10 10.86 16.57 -12.13
N LYS A 11 11.09 17.16 -13.32
CA LYS A 11 11.24 16.40 -14.57
C LYS A 11 12.43 15.45 -14.51
N LEU A 12 13.59 15.92 -14.03
CA LEU A 12 14.79 15.11 -13.89
C LEU A 12 14.61 13.96 -12.89
N ALA A 13 13.95 14.22 -11.77
CA ALA A 13 13.65 13.18 -10.78
C ALA A 13 12.73 12.10 -11.35
N ALA A 14 11.64 12.50 -12.02
CA ALA A 14 10.70 11.57 -12.66
C ALA A 14 11.39 10.73 -13.73
N GLN A 15 12.20 11.35 -14.60
CA GLN A 15 12.91 10.63 -15.66
C GLN A 15 13.97 9.67 -15.11
N THR A 16 14.66 10.06 -14.04
CA THR A 16 15.63 9.18 -13.35
C THR A 16 14.94 7.93 -12.82
N LEU A 17 13.78 8.08 -12.17
CA LEU A 17 13.01 6.94 -11.67
C LEU A 17 12.48 6.04 -12.79
N LEU A 18 11.97 6.64 -13.87
CA LEU A 18 11.53 5.90 -15.05
C LEU A 18 12.68 5.07 -15.65
N GLY A 19 13.85 5.69 -15.83
CA GLY A 19 15.04 5.03 -16.36
C GLY A 19 15.51 3.89 -15.45
N ALA A 20 15.54 4.11 -14.13
CA ALA A 20 15.90 3.08 -13.16
C ALA A 20 14.95 1.88 -13.20
N ALA A 21 13.63 2.13 -13.22
CA ALA A 21 12.63 1.07 -13.32
C ALA A 21 12.79 0.27 -14.62
N LYS A 22 12.98 0.97 -15.75
CA LYS A 22 13.22 0.36 -17.06
C LYS A 22 14.46 -0.52 -17.06
N MET A 23 15.58 -0.05 -16.50
CA MET A 23 16.82 -0.83 -16.39
C MET A 23 16.62 -2.13 -15.62
N VAL A 24 15.87 -2.11 -14.52
CA VAL A 24 15.59 -3.33 -13.74
C VAL A 24 14.78 -4.34 -14.56
N LEU A 25 13.74 -3.87 -15.26
CA LEU A 25 12.86 -4.73 -16.05
C LEU A 25 13.54 -5.32 -17.29
N GLU A 26 14.39 -4.54 -17.96
CA GLU A 26 14.98 -4.94 -19.24
C GLU A 26 16.31 -5.68 -19.10
N SER A 27 17.11 -5.36 -18.08
CA SER A 27 18.44 -5.97 -17.94
C SER A 27 18.41 -7.41 -17.42
N GLY A 28 17.35 -7.80 -16.70
CA GLY A 28 17.28 -9.08 -15.99
C GLY A 28 18.32 -9.26 -14.88
N LYS A 29 19.13 -8.23 -14.59
CA LYS A 29 20.15 -8.26 -13.55
C LYS A 29 19.54 -8.01 -12.17
N HIS A 30 20.22 -8.48 -11.13
CA HIS A 30 19.84 -8.17 -9.77
C HIS A 30 19.93 -6.64 -9.53
N PRO A 31 18.95 -5.98 -8.90
CA PRO A 31 18.98 -4.54 -8.65
C PRO A 31 20.22 -4.06 -7.87
N GLY A 32 20.75 -4.92 -6.98
CA GLY A 32 22.00 -4.66 -6.27
C GLY A 32 23.20 -4.51 -7.20
N GLN A 33 23.27 -5.32 -8.27
CA GLN A 33 24.33 -5.24 -9.27
C GLN A 33 24.19 -3.96 -10.10
N LEU A 34 22.98 -3.62 -10.55
CA LEU A 34 22.74 -2.37 -11.28
C LEU A 34 23.11 -1.13 -10.44
N LYS A 35 22.83 -1.18 -9.14
CA LYS A 35 23.27 -0.16 -8.18
C LYS A 35 24.80 -0.07 -8.12
N ASP A 36 25.52 -1.20 -8.11
CA ASP A 36 26.98 -1.21 -8.12
C ASP A 36 27.56 -0.67 -9.44
N GLU A 37 26.93 -0.99 -10.58
CA GLU A 37 27.35 -0.50 -11.91
C GLU A 37 27.30 1.03 -12.05
N VAL A 38 26.45 1.72 -11.29
CA VAL A 38 26.38 3.21 -11.26
C VAL A 38 27.16 3.84 -10.10
N CYS A 39 27.80 3.03 -9.26
CA CYS A 39 28.58 3.48 -8.10
C CYS A 39 30.07 3.33 -8.37
N SER A 40 30.70 4.40 -8.85
CA SER A 40 32.16 4.44 -8.92
C SER A 40 32.78 4.50 -7.51
N PRO A 41 33.94 3.86 -7.28
CA PRO A 41 34.66 3.94 -6.02
C PRO A 41 34.95 5.40 -5.62
N GLY A 42 34.56 5.80 -4.41
CA GLY A 42 34.72 7.17 -3.91
C GLY A 42 33.85 8.23 -4.60
N GLY A 43 32.91 7.82 -5.46
CA GLY A 43 32.04 8.73 -6.21
C GLY A 43 30.92 9.38 -5.39
N THR A 44 30.21 10.31 -6.03
CA THR A 44 29.07 11.02 -5.41
C THR A 44 27.88 10.10 -5.17
N THR A 45 27.63 9.14 -6.07
CA THR A 45 26.53 8.17 -5.95
C THR A 45 26.67 7.30 -4.71
N ILE A 46 27.87 6.75 -4.45
CA ILE A 46 28.08 5.87 -3.30
C ILE A 46 27.99 6.63 -1.97
N ALA A 47 28.44 7.90 -1.93
CA ALA A 47 28.25 8.77 -0.78
C ALA A 47 26.77 9.05 -0.50
N ALA A 48 25.97 9.29 -1.55
CA ALA A 48 24.53 9.47 -1.42
C ALA A 48 23.82 8.20 -0.93
N ILE A 49 24.19 7.03 -1.49
CA ILE A 49 23.64 5.73 -1.05
C ILE A 49 23.98 5.47 0.40
N HIS A 50 25.24 5.69 0.82
CA HIS A 50 25.63 5.54 2.21
C HIS A 50 24.72 6.35 3.15
N LYS A 51 24.40 7.60 2.79
CA LYS A 51 23.48 8.41 3.60
C LYS A 51 22.05 7.86 3.60
N LEU A 52 21.56 7.36 2.47
CA LEU A 52 20.24 6.71 2.40
C LEU A 52 20.16 5.48 3.31
N GLU A 53 21.21 4.65 3.34
CA GLU A 53 21.29 3.50 4.24
C GLU A 53 21.33 3.91 5.71
N GLU A 54 22.15 4.90 6.06
CA GLU A 54 22.24 5.44 7.42
C GLU A 54 20.88 5.93 7.94
N THR A 55 20.05 6.50 7.06
CA THR A 55 18.69 6.96 7.41
C THR A 55 17.63 5.85 7.42
N GLY A 56 17.99 4.59 7.15
CA GLY A 56 17.04 3.48 7.15
C GLY A 56 16.08 3.49 5.95
N PHE A 57 16.56 3.92 4.77
CA PHE A 57 15.70 4.02 3.57
C PHE A 57 15.06 2.68 3.19
N ARG A 58 15.83 1.58 3.20
CA ARG A 58 15.33 0.25 2.84
C ARG A 58 14.25 -0.26 3.80
N SER A 59 14.50 -0.17 5.11
CA SER A 59 13.53 -0.59 6.11
C SER A 59 12.25 0.23 6.01
N SER A 60 12.36 1.55 5.80
CA SER A 60 11.20 2.42 5.62
C SER A 60 10.30 1.99 4.47
N LEU A 61 10.87 1.62 3.32
CA LEU A 61 10.09 1.14 2.17
C LEU A 61 9.40 -0.21 2.45
N ILE A 62 10.11 -1.14 3.08
CA ILE A 62 9.56 -2.46 3.44
C ILE A 62 8.37 -2.29 4.39
N THR A 63 8.57 -1.52 5.46
CA THR A 63 7.53 -1.24 6.45
C THR A 63 6.34 -0.49 5.83
N ALA A 64 6.57 0.40 4.86
CA ALA A 64 5.48 1.08 4.17
C ALA A 64 4.58 0.10 3.40
N VAL A 65 5.17 -0.85 2.66
CA VAL A 65 4.41 -1.87 1.92
C VAL A 65 3.67 -2.81 2.85
N GLU A 66 4.31 -3.23 3.95
CA GLU A 66 3.69 -4.06 4.97
C GLU A 66 2.49 -3.36 5.61
N THR A 67 2.67 -2.12 6.03
CA THR A 67 1.61 -1.30 6.64
C THR A 67 0.44 -1.10 5.68
N ALA A 68 0.72 -0.78 4.42
CA ALA A 68 -0.31 -0.65 3.38
C ALA A 68 -1.09 -1.97 3.17
N THR A 69 -0.38 -3.10 3.17
CA THR A 69 -0.98 -4.43 3.02
C THR A 69 -1.89 -4.77 4.20
N ASN A 70 -1.45 -4.51 5.43
CA ASN A 70 -2.24 -4.76 6.63
C ASN A 70 -3.49 -3.89 6.65
N ARG A 71 -3.35 -2.61 6.29
CA ARG A 71 -4.49 -1.70 6.19
C ARG A 71 -5.50 -2.16 5.13
N ALA A 72 -5.03 -2.63 3.98
CA ALA A 72 -5.89 -3.16 2.92
C ALA A 72 -6.71 -4.37 3.40
N LYS A 73 -6.10 -5.27 4.19
CA LYS A 73 -6.78 -6.43 4.79
C LYS A 73 -7.86 -6.00 5.77
N GLU A 74 -7.56 -5.06 6.67
CA GLU A 74 -8.55 -4.52 7.62
C GLU A 74 -9.76 -3.94 6.91
N LEU A 75 -9.53 -3.14 5.87
CA LEU A 75 -10.61 -2.54 5.07
C LEU A 75 -11.46 -3.62 4.38
N GLY A 76 -10.85 -4.66 3.81
CA GLY A 76 -11.58 -5.77 3.20
C GLY A 76 -12.46 -6.54 4.19
N VAL A 77 -11.99 -6.73 5.42
CA VAL A 77 -12.78 -7.36 6.51
C VAL A 77 -13.94 -6.46 6.93
N ILE A 78 -13.72 -5.15 7.06
CA ILE A 78 -14.76 -4.17 7.41
C ILE A 78 -15.88 -4.16 6.36
N GLU A 79 -15.55 -4.20 5.07
CA GLU A 79 -16.55 -4.26 4.00
C GLU A 79 -17.37 -5.56 4.05
N SER A 80 -16.74 -6.68 4.40
CA SER A 80 -17.42 -7.98 4.57
C SER A 80 -18.39 -7.98 5.77
N GLN A 81 -18.01 -7.36 6.89
CA GLN A 81 -18.84 -7.25 8.09
C GLN A 81 -20.01 -6.26 7.91
N LYS A 82 -19.80 -5.17 7.15
CA LYS A 82 -20.88 -4.26 6.77
C LYS A 82 -21.90 -4.97 5.89
N GLN A 83 -21.48 -5.74 4.90
CA GLN A 83 -22.38 -6.51 4.04
C GLN A 83 -23.21 -7.51 4.85
N GLN A 84 -22.60 -8.21 5.81
CA GLN A 84 -23.32 -9.14 6.68
C GLN A 84 -24.32 -8.42 7.62
N THR A 85 -23.95 -7.23 8.12
CA THR A 85 -24.84 -6.39 8.96
C THR A 85 -26.02 -5.81 8.18
N VAL A 86 -25.82 -5.44 6.92
CA VAL A 86 -26.90 -4.95 6.03
C VAL A 86 -27.87 -6.09 5.70
N LEU A 87 -27.36 -7.28 5.35
CA LEU A 87 -28.20 -8.46 5.07
C LEU A 87 -29.02 -8.92 6.28
N LEU A 88 -28.49 -8.79 7.51
CA LEU A 88 -29.23 -9.09 8.74
C LEU A 88 -30.37 -8.09 9.03
N ARG A 89 -30.33 -6.88 8.46
CA ARG A 89 -31.37 -5.85 8.62
C ARG A 89 -32.49 -5.93 7.58
N GLU A 90 -32.27 -6.61 6.45
CA GLU A 90 -33.25 -6.73 5.36
C GLU A 90 -34.13 -7.99 5.45
N GLN A 91 -34.00 -8.83 6.48
CA GLN A 91 -34.93 -9.94 6.70
C GLN A 91 -36.30 -9.37 7.10
N PRO A 92 -37.36 -9.52 6.26
CA PRO A 92 -38.69 -9.04 6.62
C PRO A 92 -39.17 -9.78 7.87
N ASN A 93 -39.62 -9.03 8.86
CA ASN A 93 -40.21 -9.55 10.09
C ASN A 93 -41.51 -10.30 9.75
N VAL A 94 -41.41 -11.60 9.47
CA VAL A 94 -42.56 -12.50 9.34
C VAL A 94 -42.80 -13.14 10.70
N GLU A 95 -43.29 -12.34 11.66
CA GLU A 95 -43.86 -12.85 12.91
C GLU A 95 -45.39 -12.77 12.87
N SER A 96 -45.97 -13.96 12.67
CA SER A 96 -47.15 -14.49 13.35
C SER A 96 -48.43 -13.65 13.41
N SER A 97 -49.30 -13.85 12.41
CA SER A 97 -50.74 -13.76 12.60
C SER A 97 -51.35 -15.16 12.51
N SER A 98 -51.40 -15.87 13.64
CA SER A 98 -52.45 -16.88 13.87
C SER A 98 -52.57 -17.18 15.37
N SER A 99 -53.54 -16.49 15.97
CA SER A 99 -54.53 -17.05 16.90
C SER A 99 -54.06 -17.48 18.30
N GLN A 100 -54.29 -16.59 19.26
CA GLN A 100 -54.33 -16.87 20.71
C GLN A 100 -55.39 -17.94 21.05
N PRO A 101 -55.16 -18.79 22.08
CA PRO A 101 -56.24 -19.51 22.75
C PRO A 101 -56.64 -18.84 24.08
N LEU A 102 -57.91 -19.08 24.47
CA LEU A 102 -58.52 -19.03 25.81
C LEU A 102 -59.26 -17.74 26.25
N ARG A 103 -60.60 -17.87 26.37
CA ARG A 103 -61.26 -17.64 27.66
C ARG A 103 -62.47 -18.55 27.85
N VAL A 104 -62.39 -19.33 28.93
CA VAL A 104 -63.47 -20.10 29.55
C VAL A 104 -64.41 -19.12 30.25
N THR A 105 -65.71 -19.22 30.02
CA THR A 105 -66.75 -18.76 30.94
C THR A 105 -67.90 -19.74 30.92
N GLN A 106 -68.37 -20.08 32.13
CA GLN A 106 -69.62 -20.80 32.39
C GLN A 106 -70.83 -20.10 31.79
#